data_AF-A0A3M2BPR0-F1
#
_entry.id   AF-A0A3M2BPR0-F1
#
_cell.length_a   1.000
_cell.length_b   1.000
_cell.length_c   1.000
_cell.angle_alpha   90.00
_cell.angle_beta   90.00
_cell.angle_gamma   90.00
#
_symmetry.space_group_name_H-M   'P 1'
#
loop_
_entity.id
_entity.type
_entity.pdbx_description
1 polymer ?
#
loop_
_entity_poly.entity_id
_entity_poly.type
_entity_poly.pdbx_seq_one_letter_code
_entity_poly.pdbx_strand_id
1 'polypeptide(L)'
;MLDDSWSHRASVGPAMDGRVKPDLAHAYDLVHTLAGHADAAHGNFGGTSAATPIVAGCGGLAIQMFADGLFGNAVSGGDVFDERPHAATAKALLINSARQWPFGSAADELGRFRQGWGMPDVSRLFEQSARMLVVDQTDALEPFNARAFIIDVALAEPVLQATLVYPDPPGMPGSMVHTMNDLSLRVTAPDGTVYLGNYGLADSTTSMPGGVPDSINTVEQVIVADPLPGRWLVEVYAGEFSADGIPQTPEMDATYALVVSGGLPEYSDPSPVFPLGLPLTRQPFRPLTLTMGIQPGTGPVESARLEWRSSDGAQGSVPAESNSGGYVTVTVPPAACGTTTEFAIVIETDGQTVVWPEHWPASGYTLAAELERTFDEQFFDSDADWQAGQSPELTGGAWAWGPVAGGLRGDPPIDADGNGFAWLTDPTPGNSDVDGGQATLTSPPFDLSGIPDPLIRFAWWLSCDDSGSASGDAMQVEISADDGATWIPAATLRSAFAWREHTIDVGSIVGPAESVQLRFTIADTPNDSVTEAGVDHVRVMSRSCELACPADLNVDGLVDIFDVLAFLNGYADNALLADMNGDGVIDFYDLLTFLGLLEIACG
;
A
#
# COMPACT_ATOMS: atom_id res chain seq x y z
N MET A 1 15.71 32.51 2.98
CA MET A 1 15.62 31.03 2.94
C MET A 1 16.47 30.39 4.02
N LEU A 2 17.79 30.62 4.08
CA LEU A 2 18.59 30.14 5.24
C LEU A 2 18.36 30.96 6.52
N ASP A 3 17.64 32.07 6.40
CA ASP A 3 17.33 33.04 7.45
C ASP A 3 15.84 33.08 7.83
N ASP A 4 15.00 32.19 7.26
CA ASP A 4 13.57 32.14 7.53
C ASP A 4 13.34 31.51 8.92
N SER A 5 12.47 32.10 9.75
CA SER A 5 12.20 31.62 11.11
C SER A 5 10.76 31.91 11.54
N TRP A 6 10.22 31.10 12.46
CA TRP A 6 8.88 31.35 13.03
C TRP A 6 8.88 32.52 14.02
N SER A 7 10.04 32.90 14.60
CA SER A 7 10.20 34.13 15.40
C SER A 7 9.22 34.28 16.59
N HIS A 8 8.60 33.19 17.05
CA HIS A 8 7.80 33.04 18.27
C HIS A 8 6.61 34.00 18.46
N ARG A 9 6.02 34.54 17.38
CA ARG A 9 4.93 35.54 17.46
C ARG A 9 3.62 35.16 16.76
N ALA A 10 3.65 34.20 15.84
CA ALA A 10 2.44 33.71 15.18
C ALA A 10 1.81 32.57 15.99
N SER A 11 0.48 32.41 15.93
CA SER A 11 -0.18 31.23 16.51
C SER A 11 0.31 29.95 15.85
N VAL A 12 0.33 28.87 16.61
CA VAL A 12 0.76 27.53 16.16
C VAL A 12 -0.35 26.52 16.45
N GLY A 13 -0.34 25.43 15.72
CA GLY A 13 -1.14 24.25 16.02
C GLY A 13 -0.49 23.35 17.09
N PRO A 14 -1.01 22.11 17.22
CA PRO A 14 -2.25 21.66 16.60
C PRO A 14 -3.46 22.48 17.07
N ALA A 15 -4.56 22.39 16.34
CA ALA A 15 -5.86 22.79 16.88
C ALA A 15 -6.18 21.95 18.14
N MET A 16 -7.18 22.38 18.93
CA MET A 16 -7.53 21.70 20.18
C MET A 16 -7.91 20.21 20.00
N ASP A 17 -8.40 19.85 18.80
CA ASP A 17 -8.75 18.48 18.38
C ASP A 17 -7.63 17.75 17.64
N GLY A 18 -6.39 18.27 17.68
CA GLY A 18 -5.21 17.63 17.09
C GLY A 18 -4.91 18.00 15.64
N ARG A 19 -5.81 18.72 14.95
CA ARG A 19 -5.64 19.04 13.53
C ARG A 19 -4.46 19.95 13.24
N VAL A 20 -3.87 19.79 12.04
CA VAL A 20 -2.83 20.67 11.53
C VAL A 20 -3.39 22.07 11.29
N LYS A 21 -2.86 23.06 12.03
CA LYS A 21 -3.03 24.49 11.78
C LYS A 21 -1.72 25.23 12.01
N PRO A 22 -1.45 26.33 11.27
CA PRO A 22 -2.21 26.82 10.11
C PRO A 22 -2.15 25.86 8.92
N ASP A 23 -2.99 26.06 7.89
CA ASP A 23 -2.87 25.25 6.65
C ASP A 23 -1.68 25.72 5.80
N LEU A 24 -1.45 27.03 5.74
CA LEU A 24 -0.41 27.68 4.93
C LEU A 24 0.23 28.80 5.76
N ALA A 25 1.51 29.08 5.52
CA ALA A 25 2.26 30.15 6.17
C ALA A 25 2.87 31.11 5.15
N HIS A 26 3.17 32.33 5.56
CA HIS A 26 3.87 33.32 4.73
C HIS A 26 4.65 34.27 5.63
N ALA A 27 5.62 34.99 5.04
CA ALA A 27 6.29 36.11 5.69
C ALA A 27 5.27 37.07 6.34
N TYR A 28 5.48 37.36 7.61
CA TYR A 28 4.49 38.06 8.44
C TYR A 28 5.10 39.24 9.20
N ASP A 29 6.40 39.47 9.14
CA ASP A 29 7.08 40.60 9.77
C ASP A 29 7.61 41.59 8.73
N LEU A 30 7.70 42.86 9.13
CA LEU A 30 8.25 43.95 8.31
C LEU A 30 7.69 44.03 6.87
N VAL A 31 6.42 43.65 6.67
CA VAL A 31 5.75 43.70 5.37
C VAL A 31 5.51 45.16 5.00
N HIS A 32 6.19 45.61 3.95
CA HIS A 32 6.05 46.97 3.45
C HIS A 32 4.76 47.10 2.62
N THR A 33 3.78 47.81 3.16
CA THR A 33 2.44 47.92 2.57
C THR A 33 1.86 49.33 2.74
N LEU A 34 0.67 49.56 2.21
CA LEU A 34 -0.04 50.84 2.28
C LEU A 34 -0.29 51.24 3.74
N ALA A 35 0.12 52.46 4.11
CA ALA A 35 -0.03 53.04 5.44
C ALA A 35 -0.95 54.27 5.46
N GLY A 36 -1.58 54.61 4.32
CA GLY A 36 -2.46 55.76 4.18
C GLY A 36 -2.99 55.94 2.75
N HIS A 37 -3.57 57.11 2.49
CA HIS A 37 -4.29 57.40 1.23
C HIS A 37 -3.46 58.21 0.21
N ALA A 38 -2.19 58.50 0.51
CA ALA A 38 -1.32 59.24 -0.40
C ALA A 38 -0.44 58.27 -1.21
N ASP A 39 -0.06 58.64 -2.43
CA ASP A 39 0.73 57.79 -3.35
C ASP A 39 2.07 57.32 -2.74
N ALA A 40 2.64 58.10 -1.82
CA ALA A 40 3.88 57.76 -1.11
C ALA A 40 3.67 57.09 0.26
N ALA A 41 2.42 56.88 0.70
CA ALA A 41 2.11 56.39 2.03
C ALA A 41 2.28 54.86 2.13
N HIS A 42 3.53 54.44 2.30
CA HIS A 42 3.87 53.07 2.62
C HIS A 42 4.58 52.99 3.98
N GLY A 43 4.43 51.87 4.66
CA GLY A 43 5.05 51.61 5.94
C GLY A 43 5.09 50.13 6.27
N ASN A 44 5.73 49.78 7.38
CA ASN A 44 5.87 48.40 7.80
C ASN A 44 4.64 47.96 8.60
N PHE A 45 4.06 46.84 8.22
CA PHE A 45 3.00 46.14 8.93
C PHE A 45 3.48 44.71 9.26
N GLY A 46 2.93 44.11 10.32
CA GLY A 46 3.35 42.77 10.72
C GLY A 46 2.32 42.03 11.54
N GLY A 47 2.61 40.77 11.82
CA GLY A 47 1.69 39.79 12.37
C GLY A 47 1.06 38.92 11.28
N THR A 48 0.36 37.86 11.68
CA THR A 48 -0.39 36.99 10.75
C THR A 48 -1.42 37.76 9.93
N SER A 49 -1.91 38.91 10.42
CA SER A 49 -2.73 39.86 9.66
C SER A 49 -2.05 40.41 8.40
N ALA A 50 -0.71 40.43 8.35
CA ALA A 50 0.05 40.78 7.15
C ALA A 50 0.23 39.59 6.21
N ALA A 51 0.39 38.38 6.75
CA ALA A 51 0.54 37.15 5.96
C ALA A 51 -0.76 36.73 5.26
N THR A 52 -1.91 36.80 5.94
CA THR A 52 -3.22 36.41 5.41
C THR A 52 -3.57 37.06 4.06
N PRO A 53 -3.47 38.39 3.87
CA PRO A 53 -3.76 39.01 2.58
C PRO A 53 -2.75 38.65 1.49
N ILE A 54 -1.51 38.28 1.84
CA ILE A 54 -0.52 37.78 0.85
C ILE A 54 -0.96 36.41 0.32
N VAL A 55 -1.34 35.50 1.22
CA VAL A 55 -1.91 34.19 0.85
C VAL A 55 -3.21 34.37 0.06
N ALA A 56 -4.06 35.33 0.43
CA ALA A 56 -5.27 35.64 -0.34
C ALA A 56 -4.96 36.11 -1.77
N GLY A 57 -3.90 36.90 -1.96
CA GLY A 57 -3.40 37.26 -3.30
C GLY A 57 -2.95 36.04 -4.10
N CYS A 58 -2.27 35.08 -3.46
CA CYS A 58 -1.92 33.81 -4.09
C CYS A 58 -3.16 33.00 -4.49
N GLY A 59 -4.19 32.97 -3.63
CA GLY A 59 -5.47 32.36 -3.94
C GLY A 59 -6.19 33.02 -5.11
N GLY A 60 -6.12 34.36 -5.23
CA GLY A 60 -6.63 35.08 -6.39
C GLY A 60 -5.95 34.66 -7.70
N LEU A 61 -4.64 34.43 -7.68
CA LEU A 61 -3.90 33.90 -8.83
C LEU A 61 -4.28 32.46 -9.15
N ALA A 62 -4.42 31.59 -8.14
CA ALA A 62 -4.86 30.21 -8.35
C ALA A 62 -6.29 30.14 -8.96
N ILE A 63 -7.20 31.00 -8.50
CA ILE A 63 -8.55 31.14 -9.07
C ILE A 63 -8.48 31.60 -10.53
N GLN A 64 -7.64 32.59 -10.84
CA GLN A 64 -7.44 33.04 -12.22
C GLN A 64 -6.90 31.91 -13.11
N MET A 65 -5.89 31.17 -12.66
CA MET A 65 -5.32 30.04 -13.40
C MET A 65 -6.36 28.95 -13.69
N PHE A 66 -7.24 28.66 -12.73
CA PHE A 66 -8.32 27.70 -12.91
C PHE A 66 -9.38 28.24 -13.88
N ALA A 67 -9.78 29.50 -13.74
CA ALA A 67 -10.72 30.14 -14.67
C ALA A 67 -10.19 30.22 -16.12
N ASP A 68 -8.88 30.29 -16.29
CA ASP A 68 -8.21 30.24 -17.59
C ASP A 68 -8.05 28.81 -18.15
N GLY A 69 -8.51 27.79 -17.42
CA GLY A 69 -8.49 26.38 -17.85
C GLY A 69 -7.10 25.74 -17.78
N LEU A 70 -6.17 26.29 -17.01
CA LEU A 70 -4.76 25.86 -17.02
C LEU A 70 -4.53 24.45 -16.44
N PHE A 71 -5.50 23.90 -15.73
CA PHE A 71 -5.44 22.57 -15.12
C PHE A 71 -6.19 21.51 -15.94
N GLY A 72 -6.52 21.80 -17.20
CA GLY A 72 -7.30 20.92 -18.06
C GLY A 72 -8.80 20.88 -17.72
N ASN A 73 -9.24 21.72 -16.79
CA ASN A 73 -10.65 21.89 -16.46
C ASN A 73 -11.42 22.56 -17.61
N ALA A 74 -12.69 22.19 -17.77
CA ALA A 74 -13.56 22.83 -18.74
C ALA A 74 -13.84 24.29 -18.36
N VAL A 75 -13.88 25.17 -19.36
CA VAL A 75 -14.26 26.57 -19.21
C VAL A 75 -15.40 26.90 -20.16
N SER A 76 -16.44 27.58 -19.65
CA SER A 76 -17.60 27.99 -20.44
C SER A 76 -17.38 29.28 -21.25
N GLY A 77 -16.27 29.99 -20.98
CA GLY A 77 -15.94 31.29 -21.56
C GLY A 77 -16.56 32.47 -20.80
N GLY A 78 -17.03 32.24 -19.57
CA GLY A 78 -17.50 33.25 -18.64
C GLY A 78 -16.37 34.06 -18.00
N ASP A 79 -16.69 34.85 -16.98
CA ASP A 79 -15.66 35.58 -16.23
C ASP A 79 -15.04 34.71 -15.11
N VAL A 80 -14.02 35.26 -14.43
CA VAL A 80 -13.31 34.56 -13.35
C VAL A 80 -14.22 34.13 -12.20
N PHE A 81 -15.39 34.75 -12.02
CA PHE A 81 -16.36 34.34 -11.02
C PHE A 81 -17.20 33.17 -11.54
N ASP A 82 -17.60 33.17 -12.80
CA ASP A 82 -18.35 32.05 -13.40
C ASP A 82 -17.53 30.75 -13.41
N GLU A 83 -16.23 30.85 -13.72
CA GLU A 83 -15.33 29.71 -13.88
C GLU A 83 -14.51 29.38 -12.62
N ARG A 84 -14.83 29.99 -11.46
CA ARG A 84 -14.03 29.80 -10.23
C ARG A 84 -14.09 28.35 -9.74
N PRO A 85 -12.99 27.80 -9.18
CA PRO A 85 -13.02 26.50 -8.54
C PRO A 85 -13.80 26.54 -7.23
N HIS A 86 -14.19 25.36 -6.73
CA HIS A 86 -14.70 25.22 -5.37
C HIS A 86 -13.63 25.62 -4.34
N ALA A 87 -14.07 26.07 -3.16
CA ALA A 87 -13.17 26.57 -2.13
C ALA A 87 -12.16 25.51 -1.64
N ALA A 88 -12.57 24.23 -1.57
CA ALA A 88 -11.66 23.14 -1.23
C ALA A 88 -10.58 22.94 -2.31
N THR A 89 -10.95 23.08 -3.57
CA THR A 89 -10.04 22.95 -4.72
C THR A 89 -9.03 24.08 -4.76
N ALA A 90 -9.47 25.34 -4.57
CA ALA A 90 -8.54 26.46 -4.43
C ALA A 90 -7.54 26.24 -3.28
N LYS A 91 -8.01 25.69 -2.15
CA LYS A 91 -7.15 25.31 -1.02
C LYS A 91 -6.19 24.17 -1.38
N ALA A 92 -6.66 23.12 -2.04
CA ALA A 92 -5.86 21.97 -2.46
C ALA A 92 -4.74 22.38 -3.44
N LEU A 93 -5.04 23.25 -4.42
CA LEU A 93 -4.07 23.79 -5.37
C LEU A 93 -2.94 24.55 -4.66
N LEU A 94 -3.28 25.41 -3.71
CA LEU A 94 -2.28 26.18 -2.94
C LEU A 94 -1.44 25.29 -2.03
N ILE A 95 -2.02 24.23 -1.45
CA ILE A 95 -1.33 23.29 -0.57
C ILE A 95 -0.43 22.32 -1.36
N ASN A 96 -0.90 21.80 -2.49
CA ASN A 96 -0.13 20.88 -3.33
C ASN A 96 1.10 21.56 -3.96
N SER A 97 0.97 22.84 -4.31
CA SER A 97 2.09 23.65 -4.83
C SER A 97 2.93 24.32 -3.74
N ALA A 98 2.57 24.20 -2.46
CA ALA A 98 3.26 24.90 -1.40
C ALA A 98 4.73 24.47 -1.28
N ARG A 99 5.60 25.46 -1.07
CA ARG A 99 7.00 25.24 -0.72
C ARG A 99 7.12 25.03 0.77
N GLN A 100 7.55 23.84 1.17
CA GLN A 100 7.84 23.51 2.56
C GLN A 100 9.21 24.07 2.97
N TRP A 101 9.35 24.44 4.24
CA TRP A 101 10.65 24.62 4.87
C TRP A 101 11.14 23.27 5.43
N PRO A 102 12.43 22.93 5.35
CA PRO A 102 12.93 21.67 5.91
C PRO A 102 12.73 21.57 7.43
N PHE A 103 12.30 20.40 7.90
CA PHE A 103 12.23 20.03 9.31
C PHE A 103 12.32 18.50 9.43
N GLY A 104 12.75 17.99 10.58
CA GLY A 104 12.82 16.57 10.91
C GLY A 104 12.04 16.18 12.17
N SER A 105 11.35 17.13 12.80
CA SER A 105 10.38 16.83 13.85
C SER A 105 9.30 17.91 13.98
N ALA A 106 8.14 17.57 14.55
CA ALA A 106 7.11 18.53 14.91
C ALA A 106 7.61 19.58 15.94
N ALA A 107 8.65 19.25 16.71
CA ALA A 107 9.25 20.15 17.70
C ALA A 107 10.11 21.26 17.07
N ASP A 108 10.61 21.06 15.85
CA ASP A 108 11.49 21.99 15.16
C ASP A 108 10.85 23.38 14.96
N GLU A 109 11.67 24.42 14.89
CA GLU A 109 11.20 25.82 14.78
C GLU A 109 10.25 26.04 13.58
N LEU A 110 10.44 25.29 12.51
CA LEU A 110 9.57 25.29 11.34
C LEU A 110 8.81 23.97 11.17
N GLY A 111 8.56 23.21 12.25
CA GLY A 111 7.80 21.96 12.19
C GLY A 111 6.36 22.12 11.67
N ARG A 112 5.69 21.00 11.36
CA ARG A 112 4.37 20.95 10.71
C ARG A 112 3.32 21.90 11.32
N PHE A 113 3.23 21.96 12.65
CA PHE A 113 2.26 22.82 13.35
C PHE A 113 2.59 24.32 13.36
N ARG A 114 3.71 24.74 12.78
CA ARG A 114 4.11 26.16 12.64
C ARG A 114 4.02 26.62 11.19
N GLN A 115 4.53 25.82 10.26
CA GLN A 115 4.49 26.15 8.83
C GLN A 115 3.22 25.67 8.11
N GLY A 116 2.44 24.78 8.72
CA GLY A 116 1.35 24.09 8.02
C GLY A 116 1.89 23.22 6.89
N TRP A 117 1.25 23.29 5.72
CA TRP A 117 1.72 22.63 4.50
C TRP A 117 2.76 23.46 3.72
N GLY A 118 3.17 24.61 4.26
CA GLY A 118 4.24 25.44 3.72
C GLY A 118 3.76 26.80 3.19
N MET A 119 4.62 27.43 2.40
CA MET A 119 4.37 28.72 1.76
C MET A 119 3.78 28.54 0.36
N PRO A 120 2.64 29.16 0.01
CA PRO A 120 2.09 29.06 -1.34
C PRO A 120 3.11 29.45 -2.41
N ASP A 121 3.29 28.59 -3.42
CA ASP A 121 4.18 28.85 -4.56
C ASP A 121 3.38 28.84 -5.87
N VAL A 122 2.85 30.01 -6.21
CA VAL A 122 2.06 30.19 -7.44
C VAL A 122 2.88 30.04 -8.72
N SER A 123 4.22 30.15 -8.64
CA SER A 123 5.07 29.91 -9.80
C SER A 123 5.15 28.41 -10.08
N ARG A 124 5.40 27.60 -9.04
CA ARG A 124 5.33 26.14 -9.12
C ARG A 124 3.94 25.68 -9.58
N LEU A 125 2.87 26.27 -9.05
CA LEU A 125 1.50 25.95 -9.45
C LEU A 125 1.29 26.17 -10.96
N PHE A 126 1.76 27.29 -11.50
CA PHE A 126 1.67 27.60 -12.92
C PHE A 126 2.52 26.65 -13.78
N GLU A 127 3.77 26.38 -13.37
CA GLU A 127 4.68 25.51 -14.12
C GLU A 127 4.19 24.06 -14.19
N GLN A 128 3.52 23.60 -13.14
CA GLN A 128 3.00 22.24 -13.05
C GLN A 128 1.55 22.11 -13.55
N SER A 129 0.84 23.20 -13.89
CA SER A 129 -0.61 23.19 -14.12
C SER A 129 -1.07 22.17 -15.18
N ALA A 130 -0.30 22.04 -16.26
CA ALA A 130 -0.57 21.10 -17.36
C ALA A 130 -0.25 19.63 -17.02
N ARG A 131 0.33 19.38 -15.85
CA ARG A 131 0.77 18.06 -15.34
C ARG A 131 0.17 17.80 -13.96
N MET A 132 -1.08 18.23 -13.75
CA MET A 132 -1.82 17.99 -12.53
C MET A 132 -3.14 17.27 -12.82
N LEU A 133 -3.50 16.33 -11.96
CA LEU A 133 -4.89 15.89 -11.79
C LEU A 133 -5.60 16.91 -10.89
N VAL A 134 -6.79 17.38 -11.28
CA VAL A 134 -7.64 18.21 -10.43
C VAL A 134 -9.08 17.71 -10.47
N VAL A 135 -9.56 17.23 -9.31
CA VAL A 135 -10.98 16.95 -9.06
C VAL A 135 -11.57 18.15 -8.34
N ASP A 136 -12.48 18.89 -8.99
CA ASP A 136 -13.08 20.10 -8.46
C ASP A 136 -14.44 19.84 -7.80
N GLN A 137 -14.48 18.97 -6.78
CA GLN A 137 -15.74 18.54 -6.14
C GLN A 137 -16.80 18.00 -7.12
N THR A 138 -16.36 17.47 -8.26
CA THR A 138 -17.24 16.86 -9.27
C THR A 138 -17.72 15.47 -8.84
N ASP A 139 -17.00 14.85 -7.92
CA ASP A 139 -17.24 13.51 -7.44
C ASP A 139 -17.83 13.57 -6.02
N ALA A 140 -18.85 12.76 -5.79
CA ALA A 140 -19.45 12.53 -4.49
C ALA A 140 -19.21 11.09 -4.05
N LEU A 141 -18.94 10.89 -2.76
CA LEU A 141 -18.79 9.58 -2.15
C LEU A 141 -19.84 9.39 -1.06
N GLU A 142 -20.51 8.25 -1.08
CA GLU A 142 -21.25 7.72 0.07
C GLU A 142 -20.29 6.99 1.04
N PRO A 143 -20.67 6.77 2.30
CA PRO A 143 -19.86 6.02 3.27
C PRO A 143 -19.37 4.68 2.72
N PHE A 144 -18.11 4.33 3.02
CA PHE A 144 -17.47 3.07 2.63
C PHE A 144 -17.27 2.86 1.13
N ASN A 145 -17.54 3.87 0.30
CA ASN A 145 -17.18 3.86 -1.12
C ASN A 145 -15.83 4.54 -1.35
N ALA A 146 -15.24 4.28 -2.52
CA ALA A 146 -13.96 4.84 -2.91
C ALA A 146 -13.95 5.31 -4.36
N ARG A 147 -13.04 6.23 -4.66
CA ARG A 147 -12.68 6.62 -6.01
C ARG A 147 -11.18 6.51 -6.24
N ALA A 148 -10.83 5.93 -7.38
CA ALA A 148 -9.46 5.61 -7.76
C ALA A 148 -9.05 6.36 -9.03
N PHE A 149 -7.81 6.84 -9.04
CA PHE A 149 -7.16 7.55 -10.13
C PHE A 149 -5.80 6.91 -10.40
N ILE A 150 -5.43 6.77 -11.67
CA ILE A 150 -4.10 6.29 -12.07
C ILE A 150 -3.26 7.49 -12.49
N ILE A 151 -2.04 7.54 -11.97
CA ILE A 151 -1.07 8.60 -12.23
C ILE A 151 0.19 7.99 -12.79
N ASP A 152 0.57 8.40 -14.00
CA ASP A 152 1.81 7.96 -14.62
C ASP A 152 2.97 8.87 -14.20
N VAL A 153 3.91 8.28 -13.44
CA VAL A 153 5.11 8.96 -12.97
C VAL A 153 6.27 8.67 -13.93
N ALA A 154 6.87 9.74 -14.45
CA ALA A 154 7.99 9.64 -15.37
C ALA A 154 9.28 9.20 -14.66
N LEU A 155 10.24 8.68 -15.43
CA LEU A 155 11.58 8.40 -14.93
C LEU A 155 12.23 9.67 -14.37
N ALA A 156 12.80 9.57 -13.16
CA ALA A 156 13.46 10.66 -12.46
C ALA A 156 12.57 11.88 -12.19
N GLU A 157 11.26 11.66 -12.00
CA GLU A 157 10.40 12.67 -11.41
C GLU A 157 10.85 12.92 -9.96
N PRO A 158 11.04 14.19 -9.53
CA PRO A 158 11.62 14.49 -8.21
C PRO A 158 10.63 14.33 -7.06
N VAL A 159 9.32 14.44 -7.32
CA VAL A 159 8.30 14.34 -6.29
C VAL A 159 6.97 13.93 -6.91
N LEU A 160 6.25 13.00 -6.28
CA LEU A 160 4.83 12.75 -6.48
C LEU A 160 4.08 13.28 -5.26
N GLN A 161 3.07 14.12 -5.48
CA GLN A 161 2.35 14.77 -4.38
C GLN A 161 0.85 14.75 -4.63
N ALA A 162 0.10 14.05 -3.76
CA ALA A 162 -1.36 14.03 -3.74
C ALA A 162 -1.88 14.85 -2.55
N THR A 163 -2.95 15.60 -2.76
CA THR A 163 -3.56 16.48 -1.75
C THR A 163 -5.06 16.37 -1.82
N LEU A 164 -5.65 15.79 -0.78
CA LEU A 164 -7.09 15.70 -0.55
C LEU A 164 -7.52 16.85 0.37
N VAL A 165 -8.58 17.55 -0.02
CA VAL A 165 -9.24 18.57 0.82
C VAL A 165 -10.74 18.43 0.65
N TYR A 166 -11.50 18.37 1.73
CA TYR A 166 -12.95 18.26 1.63
C TYR A 166 -13.71 19.28 2.52
N PRO A 167 -14.86 19.78 2.05
CA PRO A 167 -15.70 20.72 2.78
C PRO A 167 -16.54 19.99 3.82
N ASP A 168 -15.92 19.59 4.93
CA ASP A 168 -16.59 18.89 6.02
C ASP A 168 -17.74 19.73 6.64
N PRO A 169 -18.89 19.12 6.98
CA PRO A 169 -19.97 19.80 7.68
C PRO A 169 -19.51 20.46 9.00
N PRO A 170 -20.23 21.49 9.49
CA PRO A 170 -19.86 22.15 10.74
C PRO A 170 -19.84 21.18 11.93
N GLY A 171 -18.66 20.97 12.52
CA GLY A 171 -18.50 20.17 13.73
C GLY A 171 -19.26 20.72 14.94
N MET A 172 -19.60 19.82 15.87
CA MET A 172 -20.36 20.16 17.08
C MET A 172 -19.50 20.91 18.11
N PRO A 173 -19.93 22.09 18.61
CA PRO A 173 -19.21 22.81 19.66
C PRO A 173 -19.07 21.95 20.92
N GLY A 174 -17.82 21.66 21.30
CA GLY A 174 -17.49 20.85 22.49
C GLY A 174 -17.21 19.37 22.23
N SER A 175 -17.23 18.92 20.96
CA SER A 175 -16.71 17.60 20.59
C SER A 175 -15.19 17.55 20.75
N MET A 176 -14.65 16.36 21.04
CA MET A 176 -13.19 16.13 21.09
C MET A 176 -12.59 15.95 19.68
N VAL A 177 -13.42 15.58 18.70
CA VAL A 177 -13.07 15.51 17.28
C VAL A 177 -14.12 16.32 16.52
N HIS A 178 -13.69 17.35 15.78
CA HIS A 178 -14.63 18.21 15.05
C HIS A 178 -14.92 17.74 13.63
N THR A 179 -14.17 16.77 13.12
CA THR A 179 -14.42 16.17 11.80
C THR A 179 -15.70 15.36 11.85
N MET A 180 -16.60 15.59 10.90
CA MET A 180 -17.90 14.94 10.82
C MET A 180 -17.89 13.77 9.85
N ASN A 181 -17.25 13.96 8.70
CA ASN A 181 -17.15 12.96 7.64
C ASN A 181 -15.68 12.60 7.42
N ASP A 182 -15.38 11.31 7.52
CA ASP A 182 -14.04 10.79 7.32
C ASP A 182 -13.81 10.46 5.83
N LEU A 183 -12.91 11.20 5.18
CA LEU A 183 -12.45 10.91 3.83
C LEU A 183 -10.94 10.80 3.87
N SER A 184 -10.43 9.65 3.44
CA SER A 184 -9.01 9.33 3.53
C SER A 184 -8.37 9.15 2.16
N LEU A 185 -7.08 9.45 2.10
CA LEU A 185 -6.22 9.35 0.94
C LEU A 185 -5.30 8.13 1.07
N ARG A 186 -5.27 7.30 0.03
CA ARG A 186 -4.32 6.19 -0.12
C ARG A 186 -3.61 6.32 -1.46
N VAL A 187 -2.29 6.16 -1.46
CA VAL A 187 -1.47 6.19 -2.67
C VAL A 187 -0.60 4.93 -2.70
N THR A 188 -0.73 4.14 -3.77
CA THR A 188 -0.02 2.87 -3.94
C THR A 188 0.98 2.96 -5.08
N ALA A 189 2.24 2.65 -4.78
CA ALA A 189 3.35 2.64 -5.72
C ALA A 189 3.30 1.45 -6.69
N PRO A 190 4.05 1.49 -7.81
CA PRO A 190 4.12 0.38 -8.78
C PRO A 190 4.59 -0.96 -8.18
N ASP A 191 5.36 -0.92 -7.10
CA ASP A 191 5.88 -2.10 -6.40
C ASP A 191 4.93 -2.60 -5.28
N GLY A 192 3.77 -1.97 -5.10
CA GLY A 192 2.79 -2.29 -4.07
C GLY A 192 2.98 -1.53 -2.74
N THR A 193 4.00 -0.67 -2.61
CA THR A 193 4.17 0.15 -1.41
C THR A 193 3.00 1.11 -1.23
N VAL A 194 2.35 1.09 -0.07
CA VAL A 194 1.19 1.94 0.24
C VAL A 194 1.59 3.11 1.12
N TYR A 195 1.06 4.30 0.82
CA TYR A 195 1.17 5.53 1.61
C TYR A 195 -0.23 6.00 1.98
N LEU A 196 -0.46 6.24 3.28
CA LEU A 196 -1.71 6.85 3.76
C LEU A 196 -1.53 8.35 4.01
N GLY A 197 -2.62 9.09 3.85
CA GLY A 197 -2.63 10.53 4.02
C GLY A 197 -2.09 10.94 5.40
N ASN A 198 -1.25 11.97 5.39
CA ASN A 198 -0.60 12.57 6.57
C ASN A 198 0.36 11.66 7.35
N TYR A 199 0.50 10.38 7.00
CA TYR A 199 1.39 9.47 7.72
C TYR A 199 2.87 9.86 7.52
N GLY A 200 3.58 10.03 8.65
CA GLY A 200 4.96 10.54 8.71
C GLY A 200 5.10 12.06 8.52
N LEU A 201 4.05 12.77 8.09
CA LEU A 201 4.14 14.19 7.73
C LEU A 201 4.09 15.16 8.93
N ALA A 202 3.84 14.67 10.14
CA ALA A 202 3.98 15.46 11.36
C ALA A 202 5.46 15.77 11.66
N ASP A 203 6.35 14.84 11.32
CA ASP A 203 7.78 14.87 11.66
C ASP A 203 8.69 14.92 10.42
N SER A 204 8.14 14.88 9.21
CA SER A 204 8.90 15.02 7.97
C SER A 204 8.17 15.85 6.91
N THR A 205 8.94 16.35 5.94
CA THR A 205 8.40 16.96 4.72
C THR A 205 7.91 15.94 3.69
N THR A 206 8.21 14.65 3.87
CA THR A 206 7.81 13.53 3.00
C THR A 206 7.05 12.47 3.79
N SER A 207 6.15 11.77 3.11
CA SER A 207 5.37 10.68 3.70
C SER A 207 6.23 9.47 4.01
N MET A 208 5.80 8.71 5.02
CA MET A 208 6.32 7.37 5.29
C MET A 208 5.39 6.32 4.67
N PRO A 209 5.90 5.15 4.26
CA PRO A 209 5.06 4.05 3.81
C PRO A 209 4.30 3.42 4.98
N GLY A 210 3.09 2.92 4.74
CA GLY A 210 2.21 2.30 5.73
C GLY A 210 1.35 3.32 6.50
N GLY A 211 1.14 3.04 7.78
CA GLY A 211 0.39 3.90 8.70
C GLY A 211 -1.07 3.52 8.90
N VAL A 212 -1.79 4.42 9.56
CA VAL A 212 -3.25 4.36 9.75
C VAL A 212 -3.91 5.57 9.10
N PRO A 213 -5.18 5.47 8.67
CA PRO A 213 -5.91 6.59 8.09
C PRO A 213 -6.03 7.79 9.05
N ASP A 214 -5.98 9.01 8.53
CA ASP A 214 -6.11 10.23 9.32
C ASP A 214 -7.58 10.62 9.50
N SER A 215 -8.18 10.16 10.59
CA SER A 215 -9.60 10.42 10.87
C SER A 215 -9.88 11.80 11.48
N ILE A 216 -8.89 12.71 11.54
CA ILE A 216 -9.05 14.02 12.20
C ILE A 216 -8.84 15.20 11.25
N ASN A 217 -8.02 15.11 10.21
CA ASN A 217 -7.74 16.25 9.35
C ASN A 217 -8.62 16.25 8.10
N THR A 218 -9.24 17.39 7.79
CA THR A 218 -9.96 17.58 6.50
C THR A 218 -9.04 17.92 5.33
N VAL A 219 -7.73 17.77 5.56
CA VAL A 219 -6.65 17.94 4.58
C VAL A 219 -5.71 16.77 4.77
N GLU A 220 -5.57 15.94 3.76
CA GLU A 220 -4.60 14.85 3.73
C GLU A 220 -3.61 15.04 2.60
N GLN A 221 -2.33 14.82 2.86
CA GLN A 221 -1.28 14.79 1.85
C GLN A 221 -0.55 13.45 1.83
N VAL A 222 -0.17 13.02 0.62
CA VAL A 222 0.92 12.07 0.41
C VAL A 222 1.99 12.76 -0.41
N ILE A 223 3.24 12.74 0.07
CA ILE A 223 4.39 13.39 -0.58
C ILE A 223 5.53 12.38 -0.66
N VAL A 224 5.77 11.84 -1.86
CA VAL A 224 6.85 10.88 -2.12
C VAL A 224 7.97 11.60 -2.85
N ALA A 225 9.16 11.67 -2.25
CA ALA A 225 10.36 12.15 -2.94
C ALA A 225 10.96 11.03 -3.80
N ASP A 226 11.52 11.41 -4.96
CA ASP A 226 12.11 10.48 -5.92
C ASP A 226 11.24 9.23 -6.20
N PRO A 227 9.94 9.40 -6.52
CA PRO A 227 9.01 8.28 -6.73
C PRO A 227 9.50 7.31 -7.82
N LEU A 228 9.18 6.03 -7.65
CA LEU A 228 9.38 5.03 -8.69
C LEU A 228 8.66 5.43 -9.99
N PRO A 229 9.31 5.28 -11.16
CA PRO A 229 8.62 5.44 -12.42
C PRO A 229 7.56 4.35 -12.61
N GLY A 230 6.44 4.72 -13.24
CA GLY A 230 5.36 3.79 -13.56
C GLY A 230 4.02 4.26 -13.02
N ARG A 231 3.08 3.30 -12.96
CA ARG A 231 1.68 3.56 -12.62
C ARG A 231 1.48 3.58 -11.12
N TRP A 232 1.08 4.72 -10.61
CA TRP A 232 0.66 4.92 -9.22
C TRP A 232 -0.86 4.93 -9.14
N LEU A 233 -1.40 4.27 -8.12
CA LEU A 233 -2.83 4.27 -7.81
C LEU A 233 -3.09 5.27 -6.68
N VAL A 234 -3.89 6.30 -6.95
CA VAL A 234 -4.33 7.31 -5.98
C VAL A 234 -5.81 7.09 -5.68
N GLU A 235 -6.15 6.87 -4.43
CA GLU A 235 -7.50 6.54 -3.97
C GLU A 235 -7.97 7.52 -2.92
N VAL A 236 -9.19 8.02 -3.08
CA VAL A 236 -9.95 8.72 -2.04
C VAL A 236 -11.07 7.80 -1.61
N TYR A 237 -11.12 7.44 -0.34
CA TYR A 237 -12.13 6.52 0.19
C TYR A 237 -12.82 7.09 1.41
N ALA A 238 -14.10 6.79 1.55
CA ALA A 238 -14.95 7.26 2.62
C ALA A 238 -14.97 6.28 3.78
N GLY A 239 -14.71 6.80 4.98
CA GLY A 239 -14.97 6.13 6.24
C GLY A 239 -16.40 6.37 6.72
N GLU A 240 -16.55 6.61 8.02
CA GLU A 240 -17.84 6.91 8.63
C GLU A 240 -18.24 8.37 8.41
N PHE A 241 -19.51 8.59 8.05
CA PHE A 241 -20.10 9.93 7.97
C PHE A 241 -21.10 10.15 9.10
N SER A 242 -20.97 11.30 9.76
CA SER A 242 -21.89 11.73 10.82
C SER A 242 -22.89 12.80 10.36
N ALA A 243 -22.71 13.35 9.15
CA ALA A 243 -23.59 14.34 8.57
C ALA A 243 -23.57 14.30 7.04
N ASP A 244 -24.65 14.76 6.42
CA ASP A 244 -24.71 14.90 4.96
C ASP A 244 -23.89 16.13 4.52
N GLY A 245 -22.91 15.87 3.64
CA GLY A 245 -21.99 16.84 3.08
C GLY A 245 -22.53 17.58 1.85
N ILE A 246 -23.58 17.08 1.20
CA ILE A 246 -24.23 17.72 0.05
C ILE A 246 -25.74 17.84 0.33
N PRO A 247 -26.19 18.78 1.19
CA PRO A 247 -27.60 18.89 1.60
C PRO A 247 -28.62 19.14 0.47
N GLN A 248 -28.15 19.34 -0.76
CA GLN A 248 -28.95 19.48 -1.97
C GLN A 248 -29.37 18.13 -2.57
N THR A 249 -28.65 17.06 -2.28
CA THR A 249 -28.99 15.68 -2.65
C THR A 249 -29.66 14.97 -1.45
N PRO A 250 -30.51 13.95 -1.69
CA PRO A 250 -31.13 13.18 -0.60
C PRO A 250 -30.22 12.11 0.00
N GLU A 251 -29.13 11.76 -0.68
CA GLU A 251 -28.14 10.75 -0.24
C GLU A 251 -27.28 11.26 0.94
N MET A 252 -26.72 10.35 1.73
CA MET A 252 -25.70 10.68 2.72
C MET A 252 -24.34 10.62 2.01
N ASP A 253 -23.83 11.77 1.59
CA ASP A 253 -22.62 11.83 0.77
C ASP A 253 -21.71 13.01 1.14
N ALA A 254 -20.52 13.05 0.53
CA ALA A 254 -19.60 14.17 0.64
C ALA A 254 -18.83 14.33 -0.68
N THR A 255 -18.59 15.58 -1.07
CA THR A 255 -17.64 15.88 -2.14
C THR A 255 -16.23 16.09 -1.59
N TYR A 256 -15.25 16.06 -2.48
CA TYR A 256 -13.86 16.36 -2.15
C TYR A 256 -13.15 17.05 -3.31
N ALA A 257 -12.08 17.75 -2.99
CA ALA A 257 -11.10 18.18 -3.96
C ALA A 257 -9.86 17.30 -3.85
N LEU A 258 -9.37 16.82 -4.99
CA LEU A 258 -8.12 16.08 -5.10
C LEU A 258 -7.21 16.81 -6.10
N VAL A 259 -6.00 17.12 -5.68
CA VAL A 259 -4.94 17.64 -6.56
C VAL A 259 -3.76 16.69 -6.50
N VAL A 260 -3.31 16.19 -7.65
CA VAL A 260 -2.09 15.38 -7.75
C VAL A 260 -1.12 16.04 -8.71
N SER A 261 0.12 16.27 -8.28
CA SER A 261 1.23 16.75 -9.12
C SER A 261 2.39 15.76 -9.08
N GLY A 262 3.31 15.85 -10.03
CA GLY A 262 4.42 14.89 -10.13
C GLY A 262 4.08 13.63 -10.93
N GLY A 263 3.09 13.73 -11.81
CA GLY A 263 2.72 12.67 -12.73
C GLY A 263 1.69 13.20 -13.72
N LEU A 264 1.59 12.56 -14.88
CA LEU A 264 0.52 12.88 -15.80
C LEU A 264 -0.72 12.10 -15.36
N PRO A 265 -1.85 12.76 -15.05
CA PRO A 265 -3.10 12.03 -15.08
C PRO A 265 -3.27 11.45 -16.48
N GLU A 266 -3.66 10.18 -16.57
CA GLU A 266 -4.04 9.56 -17.84
C GLU A 266 -5.38 10.19 -18.29
N TYR A 267 -5.35 11.45 -18.75
CA TYR A 267 -6.47 12.10 -19.44
C TYR A 267 -6.23 11.99 -20.95
N SER A 268 -6.53 10.84 -21.53
CA SER A 268 -7.02 10.84 -22.91
C SER A 268 -7.76 9.58 -23.34
N ASP A 269 -7.67 8.47 -22.60
CA ASP A 269 -8.27 7.21 -23.03
C ASP A 269 -9.02 6.52 -21.87
N PRO A 270 -10.24 5.98 -22.06
CA PRO A 270 -10.86 5.13 -21.06
C PRO A 270 -9.97 3.94 -20.69
N SER A 271 -9.39 3.98 -19.49
CA SER A 271 -8.59 2.88 -18.95
C SER A 271 -9.42 2.01 -18.00
N PRO A 272 -9.22 0.68 -18.01
CA PRO A 272 -9.76 -0.20 -16.99
C PRO A 272 -9.02 0.03 -15.65
N VAL A 273 -9.78 0.11 -14.57
CA VAL A 273 -9.30 0.18 -13.18
C VAL A 273 -9.73 -1.08 -12.46
N PHE A 274 -8.78 -1.85 -11.93
CA PHE A 274 -9.05 -3.09 -11.21
C PHE A 274 -8.99 -2.80 -9.69
N PRO A 275 -10.13 -2.60 -9.01
CA PRO A 275 -10.15 -2.19 -7.59
C PRO A 275 -9.54 -3.23 -6.63
N LEU A 276 -9.47 -4.49 -7.05
CA LEU A 276 -8.81 -5.56 -6.29
C LEU A 276 -7.37 -5.83 -6.74
N GLY A 277 -6.83 -4.97 -7.62
CA GLY A 277 -5.61 -5.25 -8.36
C GLY A 277 -5.78 -6.36 -9.39
N LEU A 278 -4.68 -6.76 -10.00
CA LEU A 278 -4.62 -7.91 -10.90
C LEU A 278 -3.73 -8.99 -10.29
N PRO A 279 -4.20 -10.24 -10.27
CA PRO A 279 -3.40 -11.33 -9.73
C PRO A 279 -2.31 -11.73 -10.74
N LEU A 280 -1.13 -12.12 -10.26
CA LEU A 280 -0.06 -12.66 -11.13
C LEU A 280 -0.31 -14.12 -11.51
N THR A 281 -1.11 -14.83 -10.71
CA THR A 281 -1.43 -16.25 -10.87
C THR A 281 -2.94 -16.50 -10.86
N ARG A 282 -3.36 -17.69 -11.31
CA ARG A 282 -4.75 -18.13 -11.27
C ARG A 282 -4.86 -19.63 -11.07
N GLN A 283 -5.97 -20.08 -10.50
CA GLN A 283 -6.26 -21.50 -10.40
C GLN A 283 -6.38 -22.16 -11.80
N PRO A 284 -5.71 -23.30 -12.02
CA PRO A 284 -5.87 -24.08 -13.23
C PRO A 284 -7.30 -24.60 -13.42
N PHE A 285 -7.70 -24.79 -14.67
CA PHE A 285 -8.98 -25.36 -15.11
C PHE A 285 -10.23 -24.61 -14.65
N ARG A 286 -10.06 -23.42 -14.06
CA ARG A 286 -11.14 -22.54 -13.62
C ARG A 286 -11.10 -21.22 -14.38
N PRO A 287 -12.26 -20.66 -14.73
CA PRO A 287 -12.31 -19.29 -15.24
C PRO A 287 -11.95 -18.32 -14.11
N LEU A 288 -11.27 -17.22 -14.46
CA LEU A 288 -10.99 -16.13 -13.53
C LEU A 288 -11.86 -14.93 -13.91
N THR A 289 -12.72 -14.49 -13.01
CA THR A 289 -13.52 -13.27 -13.21
C THR A 289 -12.76 -12.06 -12.66
N LEU A 290 -12.50 -11.08 -13.52
CA LEU A 290 -11.91 -9.80 -13.15
C LEU A 290 -13.02 -8.75 -13.10
N THR A 291 -13.09 -8.01 -12.00
CA THR A 291 -13.96 -6.84 -11.86
C THR A 291 -13.15 -5.59 -12.18
N MET A 292 -13.68 -4.74 -13.05
CA MET A 292 -13.05 -3.46 -13.39
C MET A 292 -14.06 -2.32 -13.44
N GLY A 293 -13.64 -1.16 -12.95
CA GLY A 293 -14.26 0.11 -13.33
C GLY A 293 -13.68 0.53 -14.67
N ILE A 294 -14.45 1.20 -15.51
CA ILE A 294 -13.90 1.88 -16.68
C ILE A 294 -14.03 3.36 -16.40
N GLN A 295 -12.90 4.04 -16.30
CA GLN A 295 -12.93 5.49 -16.12
C GLN A 295 -13.47 6.10 -17.41
N PRO A 296 -14.58 6.85 -17.36
CA PRO A 296 -15.06 7.54 -18.54
C PRO A 296 -14.00 8.56 -18.95
N GLY A 297 -13.46 8.39 -20.16
CA GLY A 297 -12.64 9.40 -20.82
C GLY A 297 -13.51 10.58 -21.30
N THR A 298 -13.20 11.15 -22.45
CA THR A 298 -13.98 12.25 -23.04
C THR A 298 -15.37 11.86 -23.58
N GLY A 299 -15.74 10.57 -23.52
CA GLY A 299 -16.99 10.04 -24.07
C GLY A 299 -17.56 8.84 -23.29
N PRO A 300 -18.83 8.47 -23.52
CA PRO A 300 -19.43 7.30 -22.91
C PRO A 300 -18.75 6.01 -23.42
N VAL A 301 -18.60 5.03 -22.53
CA VAL A 301 -18.15 3.68 -22.90
C VAL A 301 -19.28 2.98 -23.66
N GLU A 302 -19.03 2.59 -24.90
CA GLU A 302 -20.00 1.87 -25.73
C GLU A 302 -19.94 0.37 -25.48
N SER A 303 -18.73 -0.18 -25.39
CA SER A 303 -18.49 -1.58 -25.05
C SER A 303 -17.09 -1.81 -24.51
N ALA A 304 -16.89 -2.91 -23.80
CA ALA A 304 -15.57 -3.40 -23.42
C ALA A 304 -15.49 -4.92 -23.63
N ARG A 305 -14.30 -5.43 -23.92
CA ARG A 305 -14.01 -6.86 -24.08
C ARG A 305 -12.60 -7.19 -23.63
N LEU A 306 -12.39 -8.44 -23.29
CA LEU A 306 -11.09 -9.02 -23.03
C LEU A 306 -10.62 -9.79 -24.27
N GLU A 307 -9.46 -9.43 -24.79
CA GLU A 307 -8.73 -10.19 -25.81
C GLU A 307 -7.64 -11.00 -25.10
N TRP A 308 -7.46 -12.28 -25.44
CA TRP A 308 -6.49 -13.13 -24.75
C TRP A 308 -5.83 -14.14 -25.69
N ARG A 309 -4.63 -14.56 -25.30
CA ARG A 309 -3.87 -15.67 -25.89
C ARG A 309 -3.14 -16.45 -24.80
N SER A 310 -2.93 -17.74 -25.02
CA SER A 310 -2.26 -18.63 -24.08
C SER A 310 -1.06 -19.32 -24.73
N SER A 311 -0.09 -19.76 -23.92
CA SER A 311 1.14 -20.39 -24.38
C SER A 311 0.92 -21.74 -25.09
N ASP A 312 -0.23 -22.38 -24.89
CA ASP A 312 -0.70 -23.58 -25.61
C ASP A 312 -1.26 -23.27 -27.02
N GLY A 313 -1.31 -21.99 -27.40
CA GLY A 313 -1.82 -21.52 -28.69
C GLY A 313 -3.32 -21.22 -28.71
N ALA A 314 -4.05 -21.40 -27.61
CA ALA A 314 -5.43 -20.95 -27.49
C ALA A 314 -5.51 -19.41 -27.49
N GLN A 315 -6.56 -18.84 -28.06
CA GLN A 315 -6.81 -17.40 -28.07
C GLN A 315 -8.29 -17.11 -28.30
N GLY A 316 -8.74 -15.92 -27.91
CA GLY A 316 -10.11 -15.50 -28.15
C GLY A 316 -10.45 -14.11 -27.61
N SER A 317 -11.73 -13.76 -27.71
CA SER A 317 -12.31 -12.53 -27.22
C SER A 317 -13.53 -12.85 -26.33
N VAL A 318 -13.65 -12.18 -25.20
CA VAL A 318 -14.77 -12.32 -24.25
C VAL A 318 -15.36 -10.94 -23.96
N PRO A 319 -16.66 -10.69 -24.19
CA PRO A 319 -17.27 -9.39 -23.88
C PRO A 319 -17.31 -9.14 -22.37
N ALA A 320 -17.25 -7.87 -21.97
CA ALA A 320 -17.49 -7.47 -20.60
C ALA A 320 -18.99 -7.47 -20.28
N GLU A 321 -19.36 -7.91 -19.08
CA GLU A 321 -20.73 -7.92 -18.59
C GLU A 321 -20.94 -6.79 -17.57
N SER A 322 -22.02 -6.01 -17.71
CA SER A 322 -22.33 -4.91 -16.80
C SER A 322 -22.88 -5.41 -15.47
N ASN A 323 -22.34 -4.89 -14.36
CA ASN A 323 -22.88 -5.12 -13.03
C ASN A 323 -23.69 -3.91 -12.55
N SER A 324 -24.56 -4.10 -11.56
CA SER A 324 -25.16 -2.97 -10.81
C SER A 324 -24.05 -2.24 -10.04
N GLY A 325 -23.94 -0.91 -10.22
CA GLY A 325 -22.99 -0.08 -9.45
C GLY A 325 -21.79 0.49 -10.22
N GLY A 326 -21.81 0.51 -11.56
CA GLY A 326 -20.80 1.22 -12.36
C GLY A 326 -19.51 0.42 -12.65
N TYR A 327 -19.49 -0.87 -12.33
CA TYR A 327 -18.42 -1.81 -12.67
C TYR A 327 -18.84 -2.76 -13.80
N VAL A 328 -17.85 -3.27 -14.53
CA VAL A 328 -18.02 -4.37 -15.48
C VAL A 328 -17.15 -5.56 -15.07
N THR A 329 -17.56 -6.74 -15.46
CA THR A 329 -16.77 -7.96 -15.27
C THR A 329 -16.32 -8.53 -16.60
N VAL A 330 -15.10 -9.06 -16.63
CA VAL A 330 -14.60 -9.88 -17.75
C VAL A 330 -14.12 -11.21 -17.21
N THR A 331 -14.30 -12.27 -17.99
CA THR A 331 -13.90 -13.61 -17.58
C THR A 331 -12.72 -14.06 -18.44
N VAL A 332 -11.57 -14.31 -17.79
CA VAL A 332 -10.43 -14.98 -18.40
C VAL A 332 -10.76 -16.48 -18.48
N PRO A 333 -10.77 -17.11 -19.66
CA PRO A 333 -11.17 -18.51 -19.80
C PRO A 333 -10.24 -19.48 -19.06
N PRO A 334 -10.73 -20.66 -18.65
CA PRO A 334 -9.91 -21.67 -18.00
C PRO A 334 -8.61 -21.97 -18.76
N ALA A 335 -7.52 -22.12 -18.02
CA ALA A 335 -6.22 -22.55 -18.54
C ALA A 335 -5.84 -23.89 -17.97
N ALA A 336 -5.17 -24.74 -18.76
CA ALA A 336 -4.47 -25.88 -18.20
C ALA A 336 -3.33 -25.43 -17.27
N CYS A 337 -2.98 -26.25 -16.29
CA CYS A 337 -1.89 -25.92 -15.38
C CYS A 337 -0.56 -25.75 -16.14
N GLY A 338 0.25 -24.76 -15.75
CA GLY A 338 1.52 -24.42 -16.36
C GLY A 338 1.39 -23.56 -17.62
N THR A 339 0.16 -23.25 -18.04
CA THR A 339 -0.05 -22.34 -19.18
C THR A 339 -0.06 -20.88 -18.72
N THR A 340 0.66 -20.04 -19.46
CA THR A 340 0.62 -18.58 -19.27
C THR A 340 -0.41 -18.00 -20.21
N THR A 341 -1.30 -17.16 -19.69
CA THR A 341 -2.31 -16.46 -20.46
C THR A 341 -2.01 -14.98 -20.45
N GLU A 342 -1.84 -14.42 -21.63
CA GLU A 342 -1.62 -13.00 -21.83
C GLU A 342 -2.93 -12.37 -22.33
N PHE A 343 -3.37 -11.29 -21.69
CA PHE A 343 -4.62 -10.63 -22.05
C PHE A 343 -4.50 -9.11 -22.15
N ALA A 344 -5.48 -8.52 -22.83
CA ALA A 344 -5.72 -7.09 -22.89
C ALA A 344 -7.22 -6.80 -22.78
N ILE A 345 -7.57 -5.62 -22.29
CA ILE A 345 -8.91 -5.06 -22.33
C ILE A 345 -8.99 -4.09 -23.49
N VAL A 346 -9.99 -4.26 -24.34
CA VAL A 346 -10.30 -3.36 -25.44
C VAL A 346 -11.62 -2.67 -25.16
N ILE A 347 -11.60 -1.34 -25.19
CA ILE A 347 -12.73 -0.48 -24.85
C ILE A 347 -13.07 0.36 -26.08
N GLU A 348 -14.35 0.39 -26.46
CA GLU A 348 -14.85 1.25 -27.53
C GLU A 348 -15.56 2.46 -26.91
N THR A 349 -15.19 3.67 -27.33
CA THR A 349 -15.80 4.93 -26.88
C THR A 349 -15.84 5.94 -28.02
N ASP A 350 -16.98 6.62 -28.25
CA ASP A 350 -17.16 7.73 -29.21
C ASP A 350 -16.30 7.66 -30.50
N GLY A 351 -16.34 6.51 -31.19
CA GLY A 351 -15.60 6.27 -32.44
C GLY A 351 -14.09 5.99 -32.31
N GLN A 352 -13.58 5.80 -31.10
CA GLN A 352 -12.21 5.41 -30.74
C GLN A 352 -12.16 4.03 -30.08
N THR A 353 -11.04 3.34 -30.29
CA THR A 353 -10.72 2.06 -29.65
C THR A 353 -9.52 2.25 -28.74
N VAL A 354 -9.68 1.97 -27.46
CA VAL A 354 -8.62 1.99 -26.44
C VAL A 354 -8.24 0.57 -26.08
N VAL A 355 -6.95 0.34 -25.87
CA VAL A 355 -6.41 -0.97 -25.51
C VAL A 355 -5.53 -0.85 -24.29
N TRP A 356 -5.74 -1.73 -23.31
CA TRP A 356 -4.96 -1.83 -22.10
C TRP A 356 -4.45 -3.28 -21.90
N PRO A 357 -3.15 -3.52 -21.68
CA PRO A 357 -2.05 -2.57 -21.80
C PRO A 357 -1.91 -2.02 -23.24
N GLU A 358 -1.41 -0.78 -23.38
CA GLU A 358 -1.32 -0.03 -24.65
C GLU A 358 -0.56 -0.77 -25.77
N HIS A 359 0.36 -1.66 -25.39
CA HIS A 359 1.24 -2.35 -26.31
C HIS A 359 0.62 -3.62 -26.93
N TRP A 360 -0.63 -3.95 -26.63
CA TRP A 360 -1.27 -5.12 -27.25
C TRP A 360 -1.49 -4.90 -28.76
N PRO A 361 -1.22 -5.90 -29.63
CA PRO A 361 -0.90 -7.29 -29.33
C PRO A 361 0.60 -7.60 -29.19
N ALA A 362 1.52 -6.62 -29.18
CA ALA A 362 2.94 -6.89 -28.96
C ALA A 362 3.21 -7.41 -27.54
N SER A 363 2.52 -6.87 -26.53
CA SER A 363 2.52 -7.38 -25.15
C SER A 363 1.23 -7.04 -24.41
N GLY A 364 0.81 -7.90 -23.49
CA GLY A 364 -0.34 -7.73 -22.60
C GLY A 364 -0.01 -8.13 -21.15
N TYR A 365 -1.03 -8.16 -20.29
CA TYR A 365 -0.87 -8.61 -18.91
C TYR A 365 -0.78 -10.13 -18.86
N THR A 366 0.20 -10.67 -18.13
CA THR A 366 0.44 -12.12 -18.06
C THR A 366 -0.08 -12.73 -16.77
N LEU A 367 -0.87 -13.79 -16.89
CA LEU A 367 -1.38 -14.64 -15.83
C LEU A 367 -0.80 -16.05 -15.96
N ALA A 368 -0.13 -16.55 -14.93
CA ALA A 368 0.28 -17.95 -14.87
C ALA A 368 -0.82 -18.82 -14.24
N ALA A 369 -1.19 -19.92 -14.89
CA ALA A 369 -2.07 -20.92 -14.28
C ALA A 369 -1.23 -21.88 -13.43
N GLU A 370 -1.20 -21.65 -12.13
CA GLU A 370 -0.34 -22.35 -11.17
C GLU A 370 -1.17 -22.84 -10.00
N LEU A 371 -0.77 -23.98 -9.44
CA LEU A 371 -1.39 -24.55 -8.26
C LEU A 371 -0.43 -24.41 -7.08
N GLU A 372 -0.88 -23.69 -6.05
CA GLU A 372 -0.21 -23.68 -4.75
C GLU A 372 -0.90 -24.70 -3.82
N ARG A 373 -0.11 -25.56 -3.17
CA ARG A 373 -0.57 -26.49 -2.13
C ARG A 373 0.28 -26.30 -0.89
N THR A 374 -0.37 -26.22 0.28
CA THR A 374 0.29 -26.21 1.59
C THR A 374 0.51 -27.65 2.06
N PHE A 375 1.69 -27.90 2.62
CA PHE A 375 2.13 -29.20 3.16
C PHE A 375 2.45 -29.14 4.66
N ASP A 376 2.68 -27.94 5.19
CA ASP A 376 2.81 -27.68 6.63
C ASP A 376 2.36 -26.25 6.87
N GLU A 377 1.66 -26.01 7.97
CA GLU A 377 1.15 -24.69 8.37
C GLU A 377 1.25 -24.53 9.89
N GLN A 378 2.20 -23.70 10.31
CA GLN A 378 2.51 -23.42 11.71
C GLN A 378 1.91 -22.07 12.10
N PHE A 379 0.82 -22.13 12.87
CA PHE A 379 0.17 -20.97 13.50
C PHE A 379 0.80 -20.58 14.85
N PHE A 380 1.85 -21.28 15.30
CA PHE A 380 2.47 -21.05 16.62
C PHE A 380 1.53 -21.10 17.84
N ASP A 381 0.53 -22.00 17.81
CA ASP A 381 -0.22 -22.41 19.01
C ASP A 381 0.69 -23.02 20.12
N SER A 382 1.92 -23.38 19.75
CA SER A 382 3.04 -23.73 20.61
C SER A 382 4.36 -23.21 20.01
N ASP A 383 5.48 -23.37 20.72
CA ASP A 383 6.80 -22.97 20.24
C ASP A 383 7.32 -23.79 19.04
N ALA A 384 6.64 -24.90 18.69
CA ALA A 384 6.87 -25.73 17.50
C ALA A 384 8.33 -26.21 17.35
N ASP A 385 9.03 -26.45 18.46
CA ASP A 385 10.45 -26.84 18.53
C ASP A 385 11.44 -25.83 17.90
N TRP A 386 11.03 -24.59 17.69
CA TRP A 386 11.92 -23.52 17.25
C TRP A 386 12.93 -23.15 18.34
N GLN A 387 14.14 -22.80 17.92
CA GLN A 387 15.27 -22.58 18.83
C GLN A 387 15.72 -21.13 18.80
N ALA A 388 15.56 -20.45 19.95
CA ALA A 388 16.16 -19.14 20.19
C ALA A 388 17.64 -19.26 20.56
N GLY A 389 18.48 -18.46 19.91
CA GLY A 389 19.89 -18.26 20.17
C GLY A 389 20.22 -16.78 20.32
N GLN A 390 21.37 -16.48 20.91
CA GLN A 390 21.82 -15.10 21.12
C GLN A 390 23.34 -15.01 21.17
N SER A 391 23.87 -13.86 20.77
CA SER A 391 25.27 -13.50 21.00
C SER A 391 25.55 -13.25 22.49
N PRO A 392 26.79 -13.45 22.98
CA PRO A 392 27.16 -13.16 24.37
C PRO A 392 26.92 -11.72 24.83
N GLU A 393 26.88 -10.77 23.88
CA GLU A 393 26.73 -9.34 24.12
C GLU A 393 25.27 -8.87 24.20
N LEU A 394 24.30 -9.72 23.82
CA LEU A 394 22.88 -9.37 23.85
C LEU A 394 22.41 -9.08 25.29
N THR A 395 21.82 -7.91 25.50
CA THR A 395 21.33 -7.44 26.79
C THR A 395 19.81 -7.27 26.86
N GLY A 396 19.12 -7.26 25.72
CA GLY A 396 17.66 -7.17 25.58
C GLY A 396 17.18 -7.72 24.23
N GLY A 397 15.89 -8.07 24.12
CA GLY A 397 15.26 -8.48 22.85
C GLY A 397 15.64 -9.89 22.41
N ALA A 398 15.83 -10.82 23.35
CA ALA A 398 16.02 -12.22 23.00
C ALA A 398 14.72 -12.79 22.42
N TRP A 399 14.83 -13.66 21.40
CA TRP A 399 13.66 -14.34 20.87
C TRP A 399 13.00 -15.22 21.94
N ALA A 400 11.70 -15.06 22.10
CA ALA A 400 10.88 -15.96 22.90
C ALA A 400 9.48 -16.08 22.28
N TRP A 401 8.93 -17.30 22.35
CA TRP A 401 7.54 -17.55 22.04
C TRP A 401 6.65 -17.01 23.16
N GLY A 402 5.60 -16.28 22.81
CA GLY A 402 4.70 -15.71 23.79
C GLY A 402 3.55 -14.92 23.18
N PRO A 403 2.65 -14.38 24.02
CA PRO A 403 1.55 -13.57 23.56
C PRO A 403 2.05 -12.23 23.01
N VAL A 404 1.34 -11.71 22.00
CA VAL A 404 1.59 -10.35 21.48
C VAL A 404 1.33 -9.27 22.53
N ALA A 405 2.09 -8.19 22.45
CA ALA A 405 2.37 -7.31 23.59
C ALA A 405 1.62 -5.96 23.60
N GLY A 406 0.73 -5.73 22.62
CA GLY A 406 -0.28 -4.67 22.68
C GLY A 406 0.11 -3.32 22.05
N GLY A 407 1.26 -3.23 21.38
CA GLY A 407 1.62 -2.10 20.51
C GLY A 407 2.20 -0.88 21.24
N LEU A 408 2.86 -1.07 22.38
CA LEU A 408 3.24 0.04 23.27
C LEU A 408 4.61 0.66 22.94
N ARG A 409 5.54 -0.10 22.38
CA ARG A 409 6.93 0.34 22.10
C ARG A 409 7.48 -0.34 20.83
N GLY A 410 6.71 -0.38 19.75
CA GLY A 410 7.12 -1.02 18.49
C GLY A 410 6.81 -2.51 18.40
N ASP A 411 6.39 -3.14 19.50
CA ASP A 411 5.87 -4.49 19.53
C ASP A 411 4.55 -4.63 18.73
N PRO A 412 4.23 -5.82 18.20
CA PRO A 412 2.98 -6.02 17.45
C PRO A 412 1.75 -5.89 18.36
N PRO A 413 0.71 -5.11 17.97
CA PRO A 413 -0.52 -4.95 18.76
C PRO A 413 -1.45 -6.16 18.68
N ILE A 414 -1.35 -6.93 17.60
CA ILE A 414 -2.05 -8.19 17.31
C ILE A 414 -1.02 -9.10 16.64
N ASP A 415 -1.24 -10.41 16.68
CA ASP A 415 -0.49 -11.43 15.94
C ASP A 415 -0.95 -11.49 14.46
N ALA A 416 -0.27 -12.29 13.64
CA ALA A 416 -0.54 -12.31 12.20
C ALA A 416 -1.77 -13.16 11.83
N ASP A 417 -2.02 -14.26 12.56
CA ASP A 417 -3.06 -15.24 12.23
C ASP A 417 -4.32 -15.17 13.13
N GLY A 418 -4.23 -14.48 14.27
CA GLY A 418 -5.33 -14.19 15.19
C GLY A 418 -5.48 -15.17 16.35
N ASN A 419 -4.54 -16.10 16.57
CA ASN A 419 -4.51 -16.97 17.75
C ASN A 419 -3.96 -16.29 19.02
N GLY A 420 -3.27 -15.16 18.87
CA GLY A 420 -2.71 -14.32 19.91
C GLY A 420 -1.24 -14.60 20.28
N PHE A 421 -0.54 -15.50 19.60
CA PHE A 421 0.82 -15.94 19.93
C PHE A 421 1.74 -15.85 18.71
N ALA A 422 3.01 -15.51 18.96
CA ALA A 422 4.04 -15.50 17.93
C ALA A 422 5.43 -15.68 18.57
N TRP A 423 6.46 -15.85 17.74
CA TRP A 423 7.83 -15.62 18.19
C TRP A 423 8.13 -14.13 18.11
N LEU A 424 8.61 -13.54 19.21
CA LEU A 424 8.90 -12.11 19.33
C LEU A 424 10.25 -11.89 20.01
N THR A 425 10.92 -10.79 19.69
CA THR A 425 12.01 -10.26 20.53
C THR A 425 11.40 -9.73 21.82
N ASP A 426 11.62 -10.43 22.93
CA ASP A 426 11.05 -10.14 24.25
C ASP A 426 9.50 -9.90 24.24
N PRO A 427 8.66 -10.95 24.32
CA PRO A 427 7.19 -10.88 24.32
C PRO A 427 6.63 -10.32 25.64
N THR A 428 7.02 -9.10 26.01
CA THR A 428 6.60 -8.39 27.22
C THR A 428 6.12 -6.98 26.86
N PRO A 429 4.89 -6.58 27.26
CA PRO A 429 4.37 -5.24 26.98
C PRO A 429 5.33 -4.11 27.36
N GLY A 430 5.71 -3.30 26.36
CA GLY A 430 6.53 -2.11 26.54
C GLY A 430 8.04 -2.33 26.72
N ASN A 431 8.54 -3.57 26.60
CA ASN A 431 9.97 -3.86 26.60
C ASN A 431 10.28 -5.06 25.69
N SER A 432 10.58 -4.77 24.43
CA SER A 432 10.81 -5.78 23.40
C SER A 432 12.18 -5.59 22.67
N ASP A 433 12.86 -4.50 23.02
CA ASP A 433 13.98 -3.88 22.32
C ASP A 433 15.23 -4.76 22.26
N VAL A 434 15.71 -5.02 21.06
CA VAL A 434 16.94 -5.75 20.81
C VAL A 434 18.11 -4.85 21.17
N ASP A 435 18.89 -5.20 22.20
CA ASP A 435 20.00 -4.36 22.68
C ASP A 435 21.32 -5.15 22.76
N GLY A 436 22.42 -4.52 22.38
CA GLY A 436 23.79 -4.90 22.73
C GLY A 436 24.39 -6.05 21.93
N GLY A 437 23.60 -6.74 21.11
CA GLY A 437 24.05 -7.90 20.35
C GLY A 437 23.01 -8.42 19.36
N GLN A 438 23.23 -9.64 18.86
CA GLN A 438 22.34 -10.35 17.93
C GLN A 438 21.44 -11.35 18.66
N ALA A 439 20.16 -11.34 18.30
CA ALA A 439 19.18 -12.36 18.61
C ALA A 439 18.90 -13.20 17.36
N THR A 440 18.86 -14.51 17.53
CA THR A 440 18.66 -15.47 16.43
C THR A 440 17.51 -16.43 16.76
N LEU A 441 16.66 -16.71 15.77
CA LEU A 441 15.60 -17.70 15.86
C LEU A 441 15.78 -18.71 14.71
N THR A 442 15.81 -20.00 15.04
CA THR A 442 16.04 -21.08 14.06
C THR A 442 14.88 -22.05 14.04
N SER A 443 14.38 -22.39 12.85
CA SER A 443 13.30 -23.36 12.68
C SER A 443 13.77 -24.80 12.94
N PRO A 444 12.85 -25.73 13.24
CA PRO A 444 13.11 -27.16 13.05
C PRO A 444 13.43 -27.45 11.56
N PRO A 445 14.06 -28.60 11.26
CA PRO A 445 14.29 -29.02 9.88
C PRO A 445 12.97 -29.44 9.20
N PHE A 446 12.78 -28.92 7.98
CA PHE A 446 11.72 -29.31 7.06
C PHE A 446 12.29 -30.31 6.04
N ASP A 447 11.64 -31.47 5.90
CA ASP A 447 11.92 -32.39 4.78
C ASP A 447 11.14 -31.95 3.54
N LEU A 448 11.85 -31.36 2.59
CA LEU A 448 11.29 -30.86 1.33
C LEU A 448 11.70 -31.73 0.13
N SER A 449 12.44 -32.82 0.34
CA SER A 449 13.08 -33.61 -0.73
C SER A 449 12.11 -34.24 -1.74
N GLY A 450 10.85 -34.47 -1.33
CA GLY A 450 9.76 -34.98 -2.16
C GLY A 450 8.74 -33.94 -2.62
N ILE A 451 8.95 -32.66 -2.30
CA ILE A 451 8.02 -31.58 -2.64
C ILE A 451 8.50 -30.90 -3.93
N PRO A 452 7.72 -30.91 -5.03
CA PRO A 452 8.09 -30.22 -6.26
C PRO A 452 7.98 -28.69 -6.08
N ASP A 453 8.90 -27.92 -6.65
CA ASP A 453 8.97 -26.45 -6.54
C ASP A 453 8.59 -25.89 -5.14
N PRO A 454 9.37 -26.25 -4.08
CA PRO A 454 9.01 -25.92 -2.71
C PRO A 454 9.23 -24.44 -2.40
N LEU A 455 8.27 -23.87 -1.67
CA LEU A 455 8.27 -22.51 -1.16
C LEU A 455 8.13 -22.54 0.36
N ILE A 456 8.75 -21.57 1.05
CA ILE A 456 8.44 -21.31 2.45
C ILE A 456 7.90 -19.89 2.57
N ARG A 457 6.66 -19.76 3.04
CA ARG A 457 6.00 -18.46 3.30
C ARG A 457 5.90 -18.24 4.79
N PHE A 458 6.15 -17.02 5.25
CA PHE A 458 6.02 -16.68 6.67
C PHE A 458 5.55 -15.24 6.83
N ALA A 459 4.83 -14.98 7.92
CA ALA A 459 4.55 -13.63 8.38
C ALA A 459 5.73 -13.12 9.22
N TRP A 460 6.06 -11.85 9.07
CA TRP A 460 7.11 -11.20 9.84
C TRP A 460 6.67 -9.80 10.28
N TRP A 461 7.16 -9.40 11.44
CA TRP A 461 7.07 -8.07 12.00
C TRP A 461 8.48 -7.51 12.15
N LEU A 462 8.66 -6.26 11.75
CA LEU A 462 9.84 -5.48 12.14
C LEU A 462 9.42 -4.04 12.36
N SER A 463 9.68 -3.53 13.56
CA SER A 463 9.63 -2.13 13.91
C SER A 463 11.03 -1.71 14.33
N CYS A 464 11.54 -0.66 13.70
CA CYS A 464 12.83 -0.05 14.00
C CYS A 464 12.64 1.46 13.87
N ASP A 465 12.75 2.20 14.97
CA ASP A 465 12.34 3.61 15.03
C ASP A 465 13.36 4.61 14.44
N ASP A 466 14.52 4.12 13.99
CA ASP A 466 15.46 4.86 13.13
C ASP A 466 15.35 4.46 11.64
N SER A 467 14.34 3.63 11.29
CA SER A 467 14.12 3.15 9.92
C SER A 467 14.09 4.27 8.88
N GLY A 468 14.77 4.05 7.75
CA GLY A 468 14.97 5.06 6.70
C GLY A 468 16.33 5.78 6.77
N SER A 469 17.09 5.55 7.85
CA SER A 469 18.52 5.87 7.92
C SER A 469 19.35 4.83 7.15
N ALA A 470 20.61 5.17 6.83
CA ALA A 470 21.56 4.18 6.29
C ALA A 470 22.04 3.17 7.35
N SER A 471 21.76 3.43 8.63
CA SER A 471 22.06 2.57 9.78
C SER A 471 20.89 1.69 10.20
N GLY A 472 19.68 1.91 9.68
CA GLY A 472 18.48 1.26 10.19
C GLY A 472 18.55 -0.25 10.12
N ASP A 473 18.18 -0.87 11.23
CA ASP A 473 18.32 -2.29 11.45
C ASP A 473 17.37 -3.10 10.55
N ALA A 474 17.83 -4.31 10.23
CA ALA A 474 17.14 -5.20 9.32
C ALA A 474 17.26 -6.63 9.80
N MET A 475 16.14 -7.36 9.75
CA MET A 475 16.12 -8.79 10.04
C MET A 475 16.68 -9.54 8.83
N GLN A 476 17.78 -10.27 9.05
CA GLN A 476 18.34 -11.17 8.05
C GLN A 476 17.62 -12.50 8.12
N VAL A 477 17.20 -13.01 6.97
CA VAL A 477 16.65 -14.35 6.83
C VAL A 477 17.63 -15.18 6.02
N GLU A 478 18.02 -16.31 6.57
CA GLU A 478 18.99 -17.23 6.00
C GLU A 478 18.38 -18.63 5.91
N ILE A 479 18.80 -19.40 4.92
CA ILE A 479 18.34 -20.76 4.67
C ILE A 479 19.51 -21.74 4.66
N SER A 480 19.32 -22.90 5.27
CA SER A 480 20.25 -24.03 5.25
C SER A 480 19.57 -25.23 4.61
N ALA A 481 20.35 -26.09 3.95
CA ALA A 481 19.92 -27.39 3.43
C ALA A 481 20.84 -28.54 3.89
N ASP A 482 21.64 -28.30 4.93
CA ASP A 482 22.66 -29.20 5.46
C ASP A 482 22.68 -29.23 6.99
N ASP A 483 21.48 -29.21 7.58
CA ASP A 483 21.26 -29.29 9.05
C ASP A 483 21.99 -28.17 9.80
N GLY A 484 21.93 -26.96 9.24
CA GLY A 484 22.51 -25.75 9.82
C GLY A 484 24.04 -25.66 9.73
N ALA A 485 24.71 -26.55 8.99
CA ALA A 485 26.16 -26.49 8.81
C ALA A 485 26.60 -25.28 7.95
N THR A 486 25.81 -24.93 6.93
CA THR A 486 25.98 -23.72 6.12
C THR A 486 24.67 -22.94 6.00
N TRP A 487 24.78 -21.62 5.91
CA TRP A 487 23.65 -20.70 5.85
C TRP A 487 23.82 -19.76 4.66
N ILE A 488 22.81 -19.71 3.79
CA ILE A 488 22.77 -18.88 2.60
C ILE A 488 21.77 -17.75 2.84
N PRO A 489 22.11 -16.47 2.57
CA PRO A 489 21.16 -15.37 2.68
C PRO A 489 19.95 -15.58 1.75
N ALA A 490 18.74 -15.49 2.31
CA ALA A 490 17.49 -15.63 1.58
C ALA A 490 16.72 -14.30 1.47
N ALA A 491 16.74 -13.48 2.52
CA ALA A 491 16.12 -12.15 2.50
C ALA A 491 16.77 -11.17 3.50
N THR A 492 16.60 -9.88 3.24
CA THR A 492 16.86 -8.80 4.19
C THR A 492 15.56 -8.01 4.35
N LEU A 493 14.94 -8.13 5.52
CA LEU A 493 13.65 -7.54 5.83
C LEU A 493 13.86 -6.25 6.63
N ARG A 494 13.20 -5.17 6.21
CA ARG A 494 13.33 -3.84 6.82
C ARG A 494 12.04 -3.43 7.50
N SER A 495 12.13 -2.50 8.45
CA SER A 495 10.98 -2.02 9.22
C SER A 495 9.77 -1.73 8.34
N ALA A 496 8.64 -2.33 8.71
CA ALA A 496 7.36 -2.15 8.03
C ALA A 496 6.24 -1.70 8.97
N PHE A 497 6.49 -1.68 10.30
CA PHE A 497 5.54 -1.34 11.37
C PHE A 497 4.18 -2.08 11.24
N ALA A 498 4.20 -3.26 10.64
CA ALA A 498 3.05 -4.09 10.35
C ALA A 498 3.51 -5.53 10.06
N TRP A 499 2.62 -6.49 10.29
CA TRP A 499 2.81 -7.85 9.78
C TRP A 499 2.81 -7.84 8.25
N ARG A 500 3.81 -8.48 7.66
CA ARG A 500 3.95 -8.67 6.22
C ARG A 500 4.24 -10.13 5.93
N GLU A 501 3.82 -10.63 4.77
CA GLU A 501 4.24 -11.94 4.31
C GLU A 501 5.52 -11.83 3.48
N HIS A 502 6.38 -12.83 3.58
CA HIS A 502 7.49 -13.04 2.66
C HIS A 502 7.48 -14.50 2.20
N THR A 503 7.88 -14.76 0.96
CA THR A 503 7.98 -16.11 0.39
C THR A 503 9.39 -16.34 -0.12
N ILE A 504 10.03 -17.40 0.37
CA ILE A 504 11.31 -17.89 -0.11
C ILE A 504 11.05 -18.98 -1.15
N ASP A 505 11.58 -18.79 -2.35
CA ASP A 505 11.69 -19.84 -3.36
C ASP A 505 12.90 -20.72 -3.02
N VAL A 506 12.63 -21.85 -2.36
CA VAL A 506 13.67 -22.78 -1.87
C VAL A 506 14.42 -23.39 -3.05
N GLY A 507 13.70 -23.74 -4.12
CA GLY A 507 14.23 -24.30 -5.36
C GLY A 507 15.32 -23.44 -5.98
N SER A 508 15.13 -22.13 -5.96
CA SER A 508 16.07 -21.15 -6.56
C SER A 508 17.35 -20.91 -5.74
N ILE A 509 17.36 -21.20 -4.43
CA ILE A 509 18.47 -20.89 -3.52
C ILE A 509 19.28 -22.14 -3.17
N VAL A 510 18.62 -23.15 -2.61
CA VAL A 510 19.27 -24.38 -2.10
C VAL A 510 18.77 -25.65 -2.78
N GLY A 511 17.62 -25.60 -3.46
CA GLY A 511 16.93 -26.78 -3.97
C GLY A 511 16.17 -27.55 -2.87
N PRO A 512 15.29 -28.49 -3.25
CA PRO A 512 14.64 -29.39 -2.30
C PRO A 512 15.67 -30.29 -1.57
N ALA A 513 15.55 -30.45 -0.25
CA ALA A 513 16.44 -31.27 0.58
C ALA A 513 15.72 -31.84 1.82
N GLU A 514 16.30 -32.86 2.44
CA GLU A 514 15.70 -33.59 3.60
C GLU A 514 15.73 -32.80 4.91
N SER A 515 16.52 -31.72 4.99
CA SER A 515 16.75 -30.96 6.22
C SER A 515 16.92 -29.46 5.94
N VAL A 516 15.88 -28.84 5.38
CA VAL A 516 15.87 -27.40 5.12
C VAL A 516 15.51 -26.65 6.40
N GLN A 517 16.27 -25.61 6.76
CA GLN A 517 16.02 -24.79 7.94
C GLN A 517 16.05 -23.31 7.62
N LEU A 518 15.23 -22.53 8.33
CA LEU A 518 15.28 -21.07 8.32
C LEU A 518 15.95 -20.54 9.58
N ARG A 519 16.65 -19.40 9.41
CA ARG A 519 17.19 -18.63 10.52
C ARG A 519 16.88 -17.16 10.34
N PHE A 520 16.37 -16.56 11.39
CA PHE A 520 16.04 -15.15 11.49
C PHE A 520 17.02 -14.51 12.47
N THR A 521 17.77 -13.53 12.01
CA THR A 521 18.77 -12.83 12.82
C THR A 521 18.47 -11.34 12.84
N ILE A 522 18.37 -10.76 14.03
CA ILE A 522 18.16 -9.33 14.25
C ILE A 522 19.17 -8.80 15.27
N ALA A 523 19.59 -7.56 15.08
CA ALA A 523 20.43 -6.79 16.00
C ALA A 523 20.11 -5.31 15.84
N ASP A 524 20.25 -4.57 16.93
CA ASP A 524 20.34 -3.10 16.97
C ASP A 524 21.82 -2.73 17.00
N THR A 525 22.42 -2.46 15.83
CA THR A 525 23.86 -2.17 15.75
C THR A 525 24.18 -1.09 14.71
N PRO A 526 24.58 0.12 15.14
CA PRO A 526 24.80 0.56 16.53
C PRO A 526 23.53 0.50 17.41
N ASN A 527 23.70 0.41 18.74
CA ASN A 527 22.56 0.34 19.66
C ASN A 527 21.92 1.72 19.82
N ASP A 528 21.17 2.16 18.83
CA ASP A 528 20.63 3.52 18.75
C ASP A 528 19.18 3.62 18.29
N SER A 529 18.51 2.47 18.13
CA SER A 529 17.09 2.39 17.80
C SER A 529 16.31 1.62 18.88
N VAL A 530 14.98 1.66 18.76
CA VAL A 530 14.08 0.67 19.34
C VAL A 530 13.77 -0.34 18.24
N THR A 531 14.39 -1.52 18.33
CA THR A 531 14.28 -2.56 17.30
C THR A 531 13.55 -3.79 17.82
N GLU A 532 12.50 -4.17 17.08
CA GLU A 532 11.51 -5.15 17.48
C GLU A 532 11.18 -6.08 16.31
N ALA A 533 11.35 -7.39 16.50
CA ALA A 533 11.08 -8.38 15.46
C ALA A 533 10.06 -9.42 15.91
N GLY A 534 9.29 -9.90 14.94
CA GLY A 534 8.34 -11.00 15.11
C GLY A 534 8.35 -11.94 13.92
N VAL A 535 8.13 -13.22 14.17
CA VAL A 535 7.91 -14.25 13.13
C VAL A 535 6.65 -15.02 13.49
N ASP A 536 5.79 -15.18 12.50
CA ASP A 536 4.49 -15.83 12.66
C ASP A 536 4.07 -16.58 11.39
N HIS A 537 3.05 -17.43 11.49
CA HIS A 537 2.34 -18.07 10.38
C HIS A 537 3.23 -18.64 9.26
N VAL A 538 4.10 -19.60 9.63
CA VAL A 538 5.07 -20.23 8.72
C VAL A 538 4.42 -21.39 7.98
N ARG A 539 4.52 -21.39 6.65
CA ARG A 539 3.93 -22.40 5.75
C ARG A 539 4.98 -22.98 4.84
N VAL A 540 5.01 -24.31 4.76
CA VAL A 540 5.68 -25.03 3.68
C VAL A 540 4.66 -25.25 2.57
N MET A 541 5.00 -24.79 1.37
CA MET A 541 4.13 -24.84 0.22
C MET A 541 4.87 -25.43 -0.99
N SER A 542 4.12 -25.80 -2.01
CA SER A 542 4.61 -26.09 -3.35
C SER A 542 3.89 -25.22 -4.34
N ARG A 543 4.59 -24.79 -5.38
CA ARG A 543 4.00 -24.20 -6.59
C ARG A 543 4.21 -25.15 -7.76
N SER A 544 3.48 -26.26 -7.77
CA SER A 544 3.60 -27.24 -8.86
C SER A 544 2.26 -27.70 -9.40
N CYS A 545 2.20 -27.72 -10.72
CA CYS A 545 1.13 -28.30 -11.49
C CYS A 545 1.09 -29.82 -11.43
N GLU A 546 2.17 -30.46 -11.01
CA GLU A 546 2.21 -31.88 -10.72
C GLU A 546 1.26 -32.25 -9.57
N LEU A 547 0.90 -31.28 -8.71
CA LEU A 547 -0.04 -31.46 -7.60
C LEU A 547 -1.50 -31.27 -7.99
N ALA A 548 -1.80 -31.06 -9.29
CA ALA A 548 -3.19 -30.99 -9.79
C ALA A 548 -4.00 -32.26 -9.47
N CYS A 549 -3.29 -33.34 -9.20
CA CYS A 549 -3.81 -34.58 -8.66
C CYS A 549 -3.32 -34.78 -7.22
N PRO A 550 -4.06 -34.37 -6.19
CA PRO A 550 -3.62 -34.54 -4.81
C PRO A 550 -3.34 -35.99 -4.40
N ALA A 551 -3.93 -36.96 -5.12
CA ALA A 551 -3.72 -38.40 -4.91
C ALA A 551 -2.53 -39.00 -5.70
N ASP A 552 -1.92 -38.25 -6.62
CA ASP A 552 -0.70 -38.63 -7.34
C ASP A 552 0.50 -38.13 -6.52
N LEU A 553 0.97 -38.96 -5.58
CA LEU A 553 2.00 -38.59 -4.63
C LEU A 553 3.40 -38.88 -5.15
N ASN A 554 3.55 -39.79 -6.11
CA ASN A 554 4.85 -40.06 -6.72
C ASN A 554 5.14 -39.16 -7.93
N VAL A 555 4.15 -38.33 -8.33
CA VAL A 555 4.26 -37.30 -9.36
C VAL A 555 4.54 -37.91 -10.75
N ASP A 556 4.02 -39.11 -11.02
CA ASP A 556 4.21 -39.80 -12.30
C ASP A 556 3.07 -39.55 -13.32
N GLY A 557 2.04 -38.81 -12.90
CA GLY A 557 0.88 -38.43 -13.71
C GLY A 557 -0.26 -39.45 -13.66
N LEU A 558 -0.15 -40.52 -12.86
CA LEU A 558 -1.18 -41.55 -12.70
C LEU A 558 -1.50 -41.73 -11.23
N VAL A 559 -2.80 -41.83 -10.90
CA VAL A 559 -3.23 -42.29 -9.57
C VAL A 559 -3.40 -43.80 -9.61
N ASP A 560 -2.44 -44.53 -9.06
CA ASP A 560 -2.46 -45.98 -8.98
C ASP A 560 -1.94 -46.53 -7.63
N ILE A 561 -1.55 -47.81 -7.62
CA ILE A 561 -1.09 -48.47 -6.40
C ILE A 561 0.27 -47.93 -5.91
N PHE A 562 1.06 -47.32 -6.79
CA PHE A 562 2.35 -46.72 -6.45
C PHE A 562 2.18 -45.44 -5.63
N ASP A 563 1.08 -44.70 -5.78
CA ASP A 563 0.74 -43.58 -4.89
C ASP A 563 0.32 -44.03 -3.51
N VAL A 564 -0.43 -45.13 -3.43
CA VAL A 564 -0.74 -45.75 -2.13
C VAL A 564 0.54 -46.18 -1.44
N LEU A 565 1.52 -46.70 -2.20
CA LEU A 565 2.83 -47.04 -1.65
C LEU A 565 3.61 -45.78 -1.22
N ALA A 566 3.57 -44.70 -1.99
CA ALA A 566 4.18 -43.42 -1.64
C ALA A 566 3.57 -42.84 -0.35
N PHE A 567 2.24 -42.84 -0.24
CA PHE A 567 1.53 -42.43 0.98
C PHE A 567 1.96 -43.28 2.18
N LEU A 568 1.96 -44.62 2.05
CA LEU A 568 2.30 -45.52 3.16
C LEU A 568 3.74 -45.36 3.63
N ASN A 569 4.68 -45.09 2.70
CA ASN A 569 6.07 -44.80 3.07
C ASN A 569 6.15 -43.45 3.79
N GLY A 570 5.57 -42.39 3.23
CA GLY A 570 5.55 -41.06 3.87
C GLY A 570 4.87 -41.08 5.25
N TYR A 571 3.78 -41.85 5.40
CA TYR A 571 3.09 -42.06 6.67
C TYR A 571 3.98 -42.76 7.71
N ALA A 572 4.76 -43.75 7.29
CA ALA A 572 5.67 -44.47 8.19
C ALA A 572 6.89 -43.62 8.60
N ASP A 573 7.34 -42.74 7.69
CA ASP A 573 8.50 -41.88 7.86
C ASP A 573 8.14 -40.49 8.44
N ASN A 574 6.86 -40.23 8.68
CA ASN A 574 6.34 -38.93 9.13
C ASN A 574 6.74 -37.77 8.20
N ALA A 575 6.67 -38.01 6.88
CA ALA A 575 7.02 -37.05 5.84
C ALA A 575 5.84 -36.16 5.43
N LEU A 576 6.06 -34.85 5.29
CA LEU A 576 5.02 -33.85 4.98
C LEU A 576 4.21 -34.15 3.70
N LEU A 577 4.77 -34.90 2.75
CA LEU A 577 4.04 -35.36 1.56
C LEU A 577 2.81 -36.23 1.91
N ALA A 578 2.83 -36.90 3.07
CA ALA A 578 1.72 -37.69 3.59
C ALA A 578 0.77 -36.90 4.50
N ASP A 579 1.04 -35.62 4.75
CA ASP A 579 0.08 -34.69 5.34
C ASP A 579 -0.87 -34.21 4.24
N MET A 580 -2.08 -34.73 4.27
CA MET A 580 -3.06 -34.60 3.19
C MET A 580 -4.09 -33.52 3.47
N ASN A 581 -4.23 -33.12 4.74
CA ASN A 581 -5.08 -32.01 5.14
C ASN A 581 -4.27 -30.72 5.39
N GLY A 582 -2.94 -30.81 5.45
CA GLY A 582 -1.99 -29.70 5.59
C GLY A 582 -1.91 -29.14 7.02
N ASP A 583 -2.25 -29.93 8.05
CA ASP A 583 -2.29 -29.48 9.44
C ASP A 583 -0.97 -29.69 10.22
N GLY A 584 0.06 -30.20 9.55
CA GLY A 584 1.39 -30.49 10.09
C GLY A 584 1.46 -31.79 10.90
N VAL A 585 0.37 -32.55 11.03
CA VAL A 585 0.29 -33.76 11.86
C VAL A 585 -0.18 -34.96 11.05
N ILE A 586 0.74 -35.90 10.79
CA ILE A 586 0.42 -37.10 10.01
C ILE A 586 -0.31 -38.12 10.89
N ASP A 587 -1.62 -38.24 10.71
CA ASP A 587 -2.48 -39.12 11.48
C ASP A 587 -3.58 -39.82 10.66
N PHE A 588 -4.56 -40.42 11.34
CA PHE A 588 -5.62 -41.16 10.66
C PHE A 588 -6.49 -40.29 9.73
N TYR A 589 -6.58 -38.98 9.98
CA TYR A 589 -7.33 -38.04 9.16
C TYR A 589 -6.67 -37.83 7.79
N ASP A 590 -5.34 -37.91 7.69
CA ASP A 590 -4.63 -37.88 6.40
C ASP A 590 -4.93 -39.09 5.55
N LEU A 591 -4.92 -40.28 6.17
CA LEU A 591 -5.28 -41.51 5.47
C LEU A 591 -6.73 -41.42 4.95
N LEU A 592 -7.65 -40.89 5.76
CA LEU A 592 -9.03 -40.71 5.34
C LEU A 592 -9.15 -39.74 4.16
N THR A 593 -8.38 -38.64 4.22
CA THR A 593 -8.32 -37.64 3.15
C THR A 593 -7.75 -38.25 1.86
N PHE A 594 -6.60 -38.93 1.94
CA PHE A 594 -5.99 -39.63 0.82
C PHE A 594 -6.93 -40.65 0.16
N LEU A 595 -7.59 -41.49 0.96
CA LEU A 595 -8.55 -42.47 0.44
C LEU A 595 -9.74 -41.80 -0.28
N GLY A 596 -10.18 -40.64 0.20
CA GLY A 596 -11.21 -39.85 -0.48
C GLY A 596 -10.73 -39.25 -1.81
N LEU A 597 -9.42 -38.97 -1.94
CA LEU A 597 -8.81 -38.42 -3.13
C LEU A 597 -8.53 -39.49 -4.21
N LEU A 598 -8.32 -40.75 -3.84
CA LEU A 598 -8.13 -41.87 -4.80
C LEU A 598 -9.32 -42.07 -5.76
N GLU A 599 -10.53 -41.64 -5.37
CA GLU A 599 -11.73 -41.73 -6.21
C GLU A 599 -11.89 -40.54 -7.17
N ILE A 600 -11.02 -39.52 -7.07
CA ILE A 600 -11.05 -38.33 -7.91
C ILE A 600 -10.13 -38.54 -9.11
N ALA A 601 -10.69 -38.47 -10.32
CA ALA A 601 -9.89 -38.52 -11.54
C ALA A 601 -8.99 -37.28 -11.63
N CYS A 602 -7.71 -37.51 -11.92
CA CYS A 602 -6.78 -36.50 -12.43
C CYS A 602 -7.40 -35.78 -13.62
N GLY A 603 -7.63 -34.47 -13.49
CA GLY A 603 -8.23 -33.61 -14.52
C GLY A 603 -7.20 -32.99 -15.45
#